data_AF-M7NT85-F1
#
_entry.id   AF-M7NT85-F1
#
_cell.length_a   1.000
_cell.length_b   1.000
_cell.length_c   1.000
_cell.angle_alpha   90.00
_cell.angle_beta   90.00
_cell.angle_gamma   90.00
#
_symmetry.space_group_name_H-M   'P 1'
#
loop_
_entity.id
_entity.type
_entity.pdbx_description
1 polymer ?
#
loop_
_entity_poly.entity_id
_entity_poly.type
_entity_poly.pdbx_seq_one_letter_code
_entity_poly.pdbx_strand_id
1 'polypeptide(L)'
;MRRYHFPGPCMAGLQPVGFMAVPMMPVQMPGAGRQMISAEAAKLKADMRLLWEQHIAWTRMTIISLVFDLPDTEFTVSRLLRNAEDMGNAIKPYYGEQAGEQFASLIREHLTIAADLVKAAKAGETEKAEQIERDWYRNADEIVDFLSKANPYIGKEDIKAMFYEHLALTKLEAVCMIVENFELEVEVYDRIESAALQMSDMISDAIIRQFGL
;
A
#
# COMPACT_ATOMS: atom_id res chain seq x y z
N MET A 1 -50.84 16.81 16.03
CA MET A 1 -50.03 17.86 15.37
C MET A 1 -50.05 19.12 16.23
N ARG A 2 -49.03 19.34 17.07
CA ARG A 2 -48.94 20.56 17.91
C ARG A 2 -48.29 21.67 17.10
N ARG A 3 -49.03 22.78 16.89
CA ARG A 3 -48.53 24.01 16.28
C ARG A 3 -47.80 24.82 17.35
N TYR A 4 -46.53 25.15 17.12
CA TYR A 4 -45.78 26.09 17.94
C TYR A 4 -46.04 27.52 17.45
N HIS A 5 -46.40 28.40 18.38
CA HIS A 5 -46.61 29.83 18.17
C HIS A 5 -45.32 30.55 18.60
N PHE A 6 -44.66 31.25 17.67
CA PHE A 6 -43.50 32.09 17.98
C PHE A 6 -43.95 33.53 18.24
N PRO A 7 -43.52 34.18 19.33
CA PRO A 7 -43.75 35.61 19.52
C PRO A 7 -42.75 36.42 18.67
N GLY A 8 -43.24 37.50 18.07
CA GLY A 8 -42.46 38.42 17.24
C GLY A 8 -41.45 39.26 18.02
N PRO A 9 -40.41 39.80 17.37
CA PRO A 9 -39.34 40.53 18.05
C PRO A 9 -39.77 41.94 18.47
N CYS A 10 -39.38 42.29 19.70
CA CYS A 10 -39.42 43.63 20.28
C CYS A 10 -38.37 44.52 19.61
N MET A 11 -38.79 45.62 18.99
CA MET A 11 -37.90 46.67 18.47
C MET A 11 -37.55 47.64 19.60
N ALA A 12 -36.33 47.57 20.14
CA ALA A 12 -35.76 48.58 21.02
C ALA A 12 -34.56 49.26 20.32
N GLY A 13 -34.58 50.59 20.30
CA GLY A 13 -33.71 51.43 19.49
C GLY A 13 -32.23 51.38 19.87
N LEU A 14 -31.38 51.47 18.85
CA LEU A 14 -29.94 51.65 18.96
C LEU A 14 -29.57 52.97 18.29
N GLN A 15 -28.89 53.84 19.05
CA GLN A 15 -28.26 55.06 18.55
C GLN A 15 -27.00 54.71 17.73
N PRO A 16 -26.62 55.52 16.73
CA PRO A 16 -25.45 55.23 15.91
C PRO A 16 -24.18 55.55 16.68
N VAL A 17 -23.39 54.52 16.96
CA VAL A 17 -22.03 54.65 17.50
C VAL A 17 -21.09 54.95 16.33
N GLY A 18 -20.36 56.07 16.39
CA GLY A 18 -19.44 56.49 15.35
C GLY A 18 -18.29 55.50 15.17
N PHE A 19 -18.09 55.02 13.95
CA PHE A 19 -16.93 54.20 13.59
C PHE A 19 -15.69 55.10 13.45
N MET A 20 -14.76 55.00 14.40
CA MET A 20 -13.37 55.41 14.14
C MET A 20 -12.73 54.37 13.23
N ALA A 21 -12.20 54.82 12.09
CA ALA A 21 -11.41 53.99 11.20
C ALA A 21 -10.08 53.62 11.89
N VAL A 22 -9.96 52.35 12.28
CA VAL A 22 -8.67 51.78 12.72
C VAL A 22 -7.85 51.52 11.47
N PRO A 23 -6.59 52.00 11.35
CA PRO A 23 -5.76 51.72 10.19
C PRO A 23 -5.47 50.22 10.17
N MET A 24 -5.87 49.55 9.08
CA MET A 24 -5.48 48.15 8.85
C MET A 24 -3.97 48.11 8.60
N MET A 25 -3.23 47.60 9.58
CA MET A 25 -1.87 47.14 9.30
C MET A 25 -1.96 45.91 8.39
N PRO A 26 -1.08 45.79 7.38
CA PRO A 26 -1.06 44.59 6.55
C PRO A 26 -0.76 43.40 7.46
N VAL A 27 -1.72 42.49 7.60
CA VAL A 27 -1.49 41.18 8.20
C VAL A 27 -0.53 40.46 7.27
N GLN A 28 0.73 40.35 7.69
CA GLN A 28 1.71 39.52 7.02
C GLN A 28 1.29 38.07 7.24
N MET A 29 0.58 37.51 6.26
CA MET A 29 0.28 36.08 6.22
C MET A 29 1.63 35.35 6.25
N PRO A 30 1.88 34.44 7.21
CA PRO A 30 3.03 33.57 7.12
C PRO A 30 2.86 32.82 5.80
N GLY A 31 3.84 32.95 4.90
CA GLY A 31 3.89 32.15 3.69
C GLY A 31 3.85 30.69 4.13
N ALA A 32 2.70 30.04 3.95
CA ALA A 32 2.62 28.61 4.00
C ALA A 32 3.49 28.15 2.83
N GLY A 33 4.74 27.79 3.12
CA GLY A 33 5.58 27.03 2.23
C GLY A 33 4.89 25.69 2.00
N ARG A 34 3.91 25.68 1.11
CA ARG A 34 3.38 24.47 0.52
C ARG A 34 4.55 23.95 -0.30
N GLN A 35 5.34 23.08 0.30
CA GLN A 35 6.40 22.38 -0.41
C GLN A 35 5.68 21.61 -1.51
N MET A 36 5.66 22.18 -2.72
CA MET A 36 5.04 21.53 -3.85
C MET A 36 5.92 20.32 -4.13
N ILE A 37 5.31 19.13 -4.09
CA ILE A 37 5.96 17.89 -4.51
C ILE A 37 6.46 18.13 -5.94
N SER A 38 7.72 17.83 -6.22
CA SER A 38 8.27 17.98 -7.57
C SER A 38 7.55 17.08 -8.57
N ALA A 39 7.69 17.37 -9.85
CA ALA A 39 7.11 16.52 -10.89
C ALA A 39 7.71 15.10 -10.81
N GLU A 40 8.99 15.00 -10.47
CA GLU A 40 9.74 13.76 -10.29
C GLU A 40 9.23 12.95 -9.10
N ALA A 41 9.01 13.58 -7.95
CA ALA A 41 8.45 12.92 -6.77
C ALA A 41 7.00 12.48 -7.00
N ALA A 42 6.17 13.31 -7.65
CA ALA A 42 4.82 12.94 -8.02
C ALA A 42 4.78 11.75 -8.99
N LYS A 43 5.69 11.72 -9.97
CA LYS A 43 5.85 10.60 -10.90
C LYS A 43 6.26 9.32 -10.17
N LEU A 44 7.26 9.38 -9.29
CA LEU A 44 7.71 8.23 -8.51
C LEU A 44 6.56 7.63 -7.69
N LYS A 45 5.79 8.46 -6.97
CA LYS A 45 4.62 7.99 -6.22
C LYS A 45 3.60 7.27 -7.12
N ALA A 46 3.27 7.87 -8.26
CA ALA A 46 2.32 7.28 -9.19
C ALA A 46 2.80 5.94 -9.76
N ASP A 47 4.08 5.87 -10.18
CA ASP A 47 4.69 4.65 -10.71
C ASP A 47 4.75 3.55 -9.65
N MET A 48 5.17 3.88 -8.42
CA MET A 48 5.23 2.92 -7.32
C MET A 48 3.84 2.39 -6.97
N ARG A 49 2.82 3.26 -6.86
CA ARG A 49 1.45 2.80 -6.62
C ARG A 49 0.96 1.88 -7.73
N LEU A 50 1.23 2.21 -9.00
CA LEU A 50 0.89 1.33 -10.12
C LEU A 50 1.53 -0.06 -10.00
N LEU A 51 2.80 -0.13 -9.59
CA LEU A 51 3.50 -1.42 -9.43
C LEU A 51 2.94 -2.25 -8.27
N TRP A 52 2.57 -1.62 -7.16
CA TRP A 52 1.95 -2.28 -6.01
C TRP A 52 0.51 -2.72 -6.28
N GLU A 53 -0.26 -1.93 -7.05
CA GLU A 53 -1.58 -2.33 -7.54
C GLU A 53 -1.49 -3.54 -8.49
N GLN A 54 -0.53 -3.51 -9.41
CA GLN A 54 -0.26 -4.68 -10.26
C GLN A 54 0.15 -5.90 -9.44
N HIS A 55 0.98 -5.71 -8.41
CA HIS A 55 1.42 -6.79 -7.53
C HIS A 55 0.24 -7.53 -6.88
N ILE A 56 -0.68 -6.79 -6.26
CA ILE A 56 -1.84 -7.40 -5.59
C ILE A 56 -2.85 -7.97 -6.59
N ALA A 57 -3.08 -7.30 -7.71
CA ALA A 57 -4.02 -7.76 -8.72
C ALA A 57 -3.55 -9.07 -9.34
N TRP A 58 -2.28 -9.14 -9.78
CA TRP A 58 -1.73 -10.35 -10.37
C TRP A 58 -1.56 -11.47 -9.34
N THR A 59 -1.30 -11.15 -8.07
CA THR A 59 -1.32 -12.14 -6.98
C THR A 59 -2.72 -12.75 -6.85
N ARG A 60 -3.77 -11.93 -6.73
CA ARG A 60 -5.17 -12.40 -6.69
C ARG A 60 -5.49 -13.29 -7.89
N MET A 61 -5.16 -12.85 -9.10
CA MET A 61 -5.43 -13.61 -10.33
C MET A 61 -4.71 -14.95 -10.35
N THR A 62 -3.46 -15.01 -9.88
CA THR A 62 -2.73 -16.26 -9.71
C THR A 62 -3.35 -17.17 -8.64
N ILE A 63 -3.78 -16.62 -7.49
CA ILE A 63 -4.48 -17.40 -6.46
C ILE A 63 -5.77 -18.00 -7.04
N ILE A 64 -6.58 -17.20 -7.74
CA ILE A 64 -7.80 -17.66 -8.43
C ILE A 64 -7.46 -18.80 -9.39
N SER A 65 -6.47 -18.63 -10.27
CA SER A 65 -6.09 -19.67 -11.24
C SER A 65 -5.63 -20.96 -10.56
N LEU A 66 -4.84 -20.86 -9.49
CA LEU A 66 -4.34 -22.01 -8.73
C LEU A 66 -5.46 -22.72 -7.96
N VAL A 67 -6.34 -21.98 -7.28
CA VAL A 67 -7.42 -22.54 -6.48
C VAL A 67 -8.45 -23.26 -7.35
N PHE A 68 -8.81 -22.68 -8.50
CA PHE A 68 -9.86 -23.22 -9.37
C PHE A 68 -9.35 -24.05 -10.57
N ASP A 69 -8.05 -24.38 -10.60
CA ASP A 69 -7.42 -25.14 -11.70
C ASP A 69 -7.67 -24.53 -13.08
N LEU A 70 -7.57 -23.19 -13.18
CA LEU A 70 -7.83 -22.50 -14.43
C LEU A 70 -6.70 -22.74 -15.45
N PRO A 71 -7.03 -22.87 -16.74
CA PRO A 71 -6.05 -23.14 -17.79
C PRO A 71 -5.09 -21.98 -18.05
N ASP A 72 -5.30 -20.82 -17.43
CA ASP A 72 -4.47 -19.63 -17.58
C ASP A 72 -3.35 -19.51 -16.53
N THR A 73 -3.22 -20.49 -15.62
CA THR A 73 -2.27 -20.46 -14.49
C THR A 73 -0.85 -20.08 -14.90
N GLU A 74 -0.30 -20.67 -15.97
CA GLU A 74 1.07 -20.35 -16.42
C GLU A 74 1.21 -18.88 -16.86
N PHE A 75 0.16 -18.30 -17.45
CA PHE A 75 0.16 -16.92 -17.92
C PHE A 75 0.03 -15.93 -16.77
N THR A 76 -0.83 -16.21 -15.79
CA THR A 76 -0.99 -15.34 -14.60
C THR A 76 0.28 -15.38 -13.76
N VAL A 77 0.85 -16.56 -13.49
CA VAL A 77 2.14 -16.71 -12.80
C VAL A 77 3.26 -15.97 -13.54
N SER A 78 3.38 -16.14 -14.86
CA SER A 78 4.41 -15.46 -15.65
C SER A 78 4.26 -13.94 -15.60
N ARG A 79 3.04 -13.43 -15.58
CA ARG A 79 2.80 -11.98 -15.46
C ARG A 79 3.11 -11.47 -14.06
N LEU A 80 2.75 -12.22 -13.02
CA LEU A 80 3.10 -11.93 -11.64
C LEU A 80 4.62 -11.88 -11.44
N LEU A 81 5.37 -12.84 -11.97
CA LEU A 81 6.84 -12.85 -11.83
C LEU A 81 7.53 -11.70 -12.58
N ARG A 82 6.94 -11.17 -13.65
CA ARG A 82 7.43 -9.93 -14.29
C ARG A 82 7.32 -8.71 -13.36
N ASN A 83 6.32 -8.67 -12.48
CA ASN A 83 6.19 -7.57 -11.51
C ASN A 83 7.41 -7.48 -10.57
N ALA A 84 8.05 -8.61 -10.23
CA ALA A 84 9.31 -8.59 -9.47
C ALA A 84 10.43 -7.84 -10.20
N GLU A 85 10.55 -8.04 -11.52
CA GLU A 85 11.52 -7.33 -12.35
C GLU A 85 11.18 -5.84 -12.45
N ASP A 86 9.90 -5.51 -12.66
CA ASP A 86 9.42 -4.14 -12.73
C ASP A 86 9.69 -3.37 -11.43
N MET A 87 9.45 -4.00 -10.27
CA MET A 87 9.75 -3.45 -8.94
C MET A 87 11.25 -3.25 -8.71
N GLY A 88 12.09 -4.22 -9.10
CA GLY A 88 13.55 -4.05 -9.05
C GLY A 88 14.03 -2.91 -9.93
N ASN A 89 13.51 -2.79 -11.15
CA ASN A 89 13.85 -1.73 -12.09
C ASN A 89 13.44 -0.34 -11.58
N ALA A 90 12.32 -0.23 -10.85
CA ALA A 90 11.84 1.03 -10.30
C ALA A 90 12.81 1.64 -9.27
N ILE A 91 13.60 0.82 -8.57
CA ILE A 91 14.53 1.31 -7.54
C ILE A 91 15.96 1.54 -8.06
N LYS A 92 16.30 1.02 -9.25
CA LYS A 92 17.64 1.18 -9.86
C LYS A 92 18.11 2.63 -10.00
N PRO A 93 17.27 3.60 -10.40
CA PRO A 93 17.71 4.99 -10.51
C PRO A 93 18.23 5.60 -9.19
N TYR A 94 17.86 5.02 -8.06
CA TYR A 94 18.17 5.52 -6.72
C TYR A 94 19.29 4.74 -6.04
N TYR A 95 19.26 3.40 -6.17
CA TYR A 95 20.17 2.50 -5.44
C TYR A 95 21.16 1.75 -6.33
N GLY A 96 21.09 1.93 -7.66
CA GLY A 96 21.97 1.30 -8.63
C GLY A 96 21.52 -0.10 -9.06
N GLU A 97 22.21 -0.63 -10.09
CA GLU A 97 21.85 -1.89 -10.76
C GLU A 97 21.79 -3.08 -9.80
N GLN A 98 22.86 -3.27 -9.02
CA GLN A 98 22.98 -4.39 -8.09
C GLN A 98 21.86 -4.43 -7.04
N ALA A 99 21.47 -3.27 -6.51
CA ALA A 99 20.39 -3.18 -5.54
C ALA A 99 19.04 -3.52 -6.19
N GLY A 100 18.78 -3.03 -7.40
CA GLY A 100 17.58 -3.36 -8.14
C GLY A 100 17.47 -4.85 -8.49
N GLU A 101 18.58 -5.48 -8.89
CA GLU A 101 18.64 -6.93 -9.15
C GLU A 101 18.40 -7.75 -7.88
N GLN A 102 19.02 -7.35 -6.75
CA GLN A 102 18.79 -8.01 -5.46
C GLN A 102 17.32 -7.91 -5.03
N PHE A 103 16.71 -6.73 -5.15
CA PHE A 103 15.31 -6.55 -4.80
C PHE A 103 14.38 -7.37 -5.71
N ALA A 104 14.62 -7.38 -7.02
CA ALA A 104 13.87 -8.24 -7.95
C ALA A 104 14.00 -9.72 -7.60
N SER A 105 15.18 -10.18 -7.15
CA SER A 105 15.39 -11.56 -6.72
C SER A 105 14.55 -11.89 -5.48
N LEU A 106 14.59 -11.03 -4.47
CA LEU A 106 13.82 -11.20 -3.23
C LEU A 106 12.32 -11.25 -3.49
N ILE A 107 11.79 -10.34 -4.32
CA ILE A 107 10.36 -10.33 -4.68
C ILE A 107 9.99 -11.54 -5.53
N ARG A 108 10.85 -12.00 -6.45
CA ARG A 108 10.58 -13.21 -7.24
C ARG A 108 10.48 -14.45 -6.35
N GLU A 109 11.40 -14.59 -5.40
CA GLU A 109 11.33 -15.65 -4.40
C GLU A 109 10.05 -15.55 -3.57
N HIS A 110 9.71 -14.34 -3.10
CA HIS A 110 8.48 -14.07 -2.36
C HIS A 110 7.22 -14.60 -3.07
N LEU A 111 7.08 -14.25 -4.34
CA LEU A 111 5.94 -14.63 -5.17
C LEU A 111 5.92 -16.12 -5.50
N THR A 112 7.09 -16.73 -5.67
CA THR A 112 7.21 -18.18 -5.90
C THR A 112 6.78 -18.96 -4.67
N ILE A 113 7.25 -18.57 -3.49
CA ILE A 113 6.88 -19.19 -2.21
C ILE A 113 5.36 -19.05 -1.97
N ALA A 114 4.78 -17.87 -2.24
CA ALA A 114 3.35 -17.64 -2.10
C ALA A 114 2.52 -18.60 -2.99
N ALA A 115 2.92 -18.78 -4.26
CA ALA A 115 2.26 -19.71 -5.17
C ALA A 115 2.34 -21.16 -4.67
N ASP A 116 3.49 -21.58 -4.12
CA ASP A 116 3.67 -22.92 -3.56
C ASP A 116 2.89 -23.13 -2.26
N LEU A 117 2.74 -22.08 -1.44
CA LEU A 117 1.89 -22.08 -0.25
C LEU A 117 0.43 -22.34 -0.63
N VAL A 118 -0.09 -21.64 -1.64
CA VAL A 118 -1.46 -21.83 -2.14
C VAL A 118 -1.67 -23.27 -2.63
N LYS A 119 -0.72 -23.82 -3.41
CA LYS A 119 -0.79 -25.21 -3.89
C LYS A 119 -0.83 -26.21 -2.73
N ALA A 120 0.05 -26.06 -1.74
CA ALA A 120 0.11 -26.96 -0.58
C ALA A 120 -1.17 -26.88 0.27
N ALA A 121 -1.68 -25.66 0.51
CA ALA A 121 -2.91 -25.43 1.24
C ALA A 121 -4.12 -26.06 0.52
N LYS A 122 -4.24 -25.85 -0.80
CA LYS A 122 -5.28 -26.45 -1.63
C LYS A 122 -5.24 -27.98 -1.61
N ALA A 123 -4.05 -28.57 -1.61
CA ALA A 123 -3.85 -30.02 -1.54
C ALA A 123 -4.11 -30.61 -0.13
N GLY A 124 -4.41 -29.78 0.88
CA GLY A 124 -4.60 -30.22 2.26
C GLY A 124 -3.30 -30.62 2.97
N GLU A 125 -2.14 -30.26 2.41
CA GLU A 125 -0.81 -30.61 2.92
C GLU A 125 -0.41 -29.69 4.09
N THR A 126 -1.12 -29.78 5.22
CA THR A 126 -1.04 -28.81 6.33
C THR A 126 0.39 -28.57 6.84
N GLU A 127 1.12 -29.63 7.19
CA GLU A 127 2.50 -29.50 7.72
C GLU A 127 3.46 -28.84 6.71
N LYS A 128 3.27 -29.12 5.43
CA LYS A 128 4.06 -28.53 4.35
C LYS A 128 3.68 -27.07 4.13
N ALA A 129 2.39 -26.74 4.15
CA ALA A 129 1.91 -25.36 4.07
C ALA A 129 2.46 -24.53 5.23
N GLU A 130 2.45 -25.04 6.46
CA GLU A 130 3.04 -24.36 7.61
C GLU A 130 4.55 -24.14 7.46
N GLN A 131 5.28 -25.09 6.87
CA GLN A 131 6.70 -24.91 6.59
C GLN A 131 6.95 -23.83 5.53
N ILE A 132 6.21 -23.88 4.41
CA ILE A 132 6.32 -22.88 3.34
C ILE A 132 5.94 -21.49 3.86
N GLU A 133 4.93 -21.39 4.73
CA GLU A 133 4.56 -20.13 5.37
C GLU A 133 5.72 -19.57 6.21
N ARG A 134 6.40 -20.39 7.02
CA ARG A 134 7.60 -19.94 7.75
C ARG A 134 8.69 -19.42 6.81
N ASP A 135 8.87 -20.08 5.67
CA ASP A 135 9.81 -19.65 4.64
C ASP A 135 9.40 -18.32 3.99
N TRP A 136 8.10 -18.11 3.80
CA TRP A 136 7.52 -16.88 3.25
C TRP A 136 7.74 -15.69 4.18
N TYR A 137 7.51 -15.86 5.48
CA TYR A 137 7.77 -14.81 6.48
C TYR A 137 9.27 -14.55 6.66
N ARG A 138 10.14 -15.57 6.54
CA ARG A 138 11.59 -15.35 6.50
C ARG A 138 11.99 -14.48 5.30
N ASN A 139 11.49 -14.78 4.10
CA ASN A 139 11.78 -13.96 2.92
C ASN A 139 11.23 -12.52 3.07
N ALA A 140 10.06 -12.33 3.69
CA ALA A 140 9.58 -10.99 4.05
C ALA A 140 10.56 -10.24 4.98
N ASP A 141 11.13 -10.93 5.98
CA ASP A 141 12.15 -10.34 6.85
C ASP A 141 13.41 -9.94 6.07
N GLU A 142 13.80 -10.70 5.04
CA GLU A 142 14.94 -10.36 4.17
C GLU A 142 14.66 -9.13 3.30
N ILE A 143 13.43 -8.99 2.79
CA ILE A 143 12.97 -7.79 2.06
C ILE A 143 12.98 -6.56 2.97
N VAL A 144 12.42 -6.69 4.18
CA VAL A 144 12.42 -5.64 5.21
C VAL A 144 13.85 -5.20 5.53
N ASP A 145 14.76 -6.16 5.71
CA ASP A 145 16.17 -5.90 5.95
C ASP A 145 16.82 -5.14 4.80
N PHE A 146 16.53 -5.54 3.57
CA PHE A 146 17.04 -4.87 2.37
C PHE A 146 16.57 -3.41 2.32
N LEU A 147 15.25 -3.17 2.43
CA LEU A 147 14.66 -1.83 2.32
C LEU A 147 15.14 -0.90 3.44
N SER A 148 15.13 -1.37 4.69
CA SER A 148 15.57 -0.56 5.84
C SER A 148 17.07 -0.28 5.85
N LYS A 149 17.91 -1.16 5.29
CA LYS A 149 19.35 -0.89 5.10
C LYS A 149 19.60 0.10 3.96
N ALA A 150 18.83 0.01 2.87
CA ALA A 150 18.98 0.89 1.71
C ALA A 150 18.53 2.33 2.00
N ASN A 151 17.49 2.48 2.83
CA ASN A 151 16.88 3.77 3.10
C ASN A 151 16.77 4.07 4.61
N PRO A 152 17.49 5.07 5.14
CA PRO A 152 17.50 5.40 6.58
C PRO A 152 16.17 5.99 7.08
N TYR A 153 15.23 6.29 6.19
CA TYR A 153 13.91 6.82 6.54
C TYR A 153 12.84 5.74 6.63
N ILE A 154 13.18 4.48 6.35
CA ILE A 154 12.30 3.33 6.56
C ILE A 154 12.59 2.76 7.96
N GLY A 155 11.64 2.92 8.87
CA GLY A 155 11.67 2.26 10.17
C GLY A 155 11.50 0.76 9.99
N LYS A 156 12.50 -0.04 10.40
CA LYS A 156 12.51 -1.49 10.20
C LYS A 156 11.27 -2.19 10.79
N GLU A 157 10.89 -1.84 12.02
CA GLU A 157 9.73 -2.43 12.68
C GLU A 157 8.41 -2.02 12.02
N ASP A 158 8.32 -0.78 11.51
CA ASP A 158 7.12 -0.28 10.85
C ASP A 158 6.88 -1.00 9.53
N ILE A 159 7.89 -1.08 8.66
CA ILE A 159 7.78 -1.78 7.38
C ILE A 159 7.57 -3.29 7.59
N LYS A 160 8.17 -3.88 8.64
CA LYS A 160 7.94 -5.27 9.03
C LYS A 160 6.48 -5.53 9.39
N ALA A 161 5.89 -4.67 10.21
CA ALA A 161 4.49 -4.77 10.59
C ALA A 161 3.57 -4.71 9.35
N MET A 162 3.85 -3.80 8.41
CA MET A 162 3.08 -3.69 7.16
C MET A 162 3.21 -4.94 6.28
N PHE A 163 4.41 -5.49 6.13
CA PHE A 163 4.59 -6.77 5.41
C PHE A 163 3.82 -7.89 6.08
N TYR A 164 3.90 -8.02 7.41
CA TYR A 164 3.22 -9.10 8.13
C TYR A 164 1.70 -8.98 8.04
N GLU A 165 1.15 -7.77 8.09
CA GLU A 165 -0.27 -7.53 7.82
C GLU A 165 -0.64 -7.94 6.39
N HIS A 166 0.13 -7.50 5.40
CA HIS A 166 -0.10 -7.87 4.00
C HIS A 166 -0.09 -9.39 3.79
N LEU A 167 0.91 -10.10 4.34
CA LEU A 167 1.03 -11.56 4.23
C LEU A 167 -0.16 -12.27 4.88
N ALA A 168 -0.58 -11.82 6.07
CA ALA A 168 -1.72 -12.39 6.77
C ALA A 168 -3.03 -12.20 5.97
N LEU A 169 -3.22 -11.04 5.36
CA LEU A 169 -4.38 -10.75 4.51
C LEU A 169 -4.39 -11.60 3.24
N THR A 170 -3.27 -11.68 2.52
CA THR A 170 -3.16 -12.49 1.29
C THR A 170 -3.32 -13.99 1.58
N LYS A 171 -2.79 -14.48 2.72
CA LYS A 171 -3.08 -15.84 3.17
C LYS A 171 -4.58 -16.04 3.43
N LEU A 172 -5.23 -15.08 4.09
CA LEU A 172 -6.66 -15.14 4.36
C LEU A 172 -7.48 -15.13 3.06
N GLU A 173 -7.12 -14.32 2.06
CA GLU A 173 -7.73 -14.33 0.72
C GLU A 173 -7.67 -15.73 0.11
N ALA A 174 -6.49 -16.36 0.08
CA ALA A 174 -6.32 -17.72 -0.44
C ALA A 174 -7.17 -18.75 0.33
N VAL A 175 -7.21 -18.67 1.67
CA VAL A 175 -8.06 -19.55 2.49
C VAL A 175 -9.53 -19.35 2.16
N CYS A 176 -10.00 -18.10 2.07
CA CYS A 176 -11.37 -17.77 1.71
C CYS A 176 -11.77 -18.34 0.35
N MET A 177 -10.90 -18.25 -0.66
CA MET A 177 -11.14 -18.89 -1.96
C MET A 177 -11.21 -20.42 -1.85
N ILE A 178 -10.29 -21.06 -1.10
CA ILE A 178 -10.25 -22.53 -0.93
C ILE A 178 -11.51 -23.06 -0.25
N VAL A 179 -12.05 -22.33 0.74
CA VAL A 179 -13.28 -22.72 1.47
C VAL A 179 -14.55 -22.09 0.90
N GLU A 180 -14.45 -21.45 -0.27
CA GLU A 180 -15.54 -20.81 -1.00
C GLU A 180 -16.29 -19.70 -0.22
N ASN A 181 -15.62 -19.04 0.73
CA ASN A 181 -16.15 -17.87 1.43
C ASN A 181 -15.89 -16.57 0.64
N PHE A 182 -16.57 -16.42 -0.49
CA PHE A 182 -16.37 -15.31 -1.43
C PHE A 182 -16.80 -13.95 -0.89
N GLU A 183 -17.76 -13.91 0.04
CA GLU A 183 -18.21 -12.66 0.65
C GLU A 183 -17.06 -12.03 1.47
N LEU A 184 -16.44 -12.83 2.35
CA LEU A 184 -15.29 -12.37 3.12
C LEU A 184 -14.06 -12.12 2.22
N GLU A 185 -13.88 -12.92 1.18
CA GLU A 185 -12.78 -12.78 0.23
C GLU A 185 -12.72 -11.38 -0.39
N VAL A 186 -13.87 -10.84 -0.82
CA VAL A 186 -13.96 -9.50 -1.41
C VAL A 186 -13.62 -8.42 -0.37
N GLU A 187 -14.14 -8.56 0.85
CA GLU A 187 -13.80 -7.64 1.95
C GLU A 187 -12.31 -7.67 2.32
N VAL A 188 -11.68 -8.84 2.23
CA VAL A 188 -10.25 -9.01 2.48
C VAL A 188 -9.43 -8.34 1.39
N TYR A 189 -9.85 -8.42 0.13
CA TYR A 189 -9.13 -7.77 -0.97
C TYR A 189 -9.08 -6.25 -0.84
N ASP A 190 -10.17 -5.60 -0.43
CA ASP A 190 -10.18 -4.15 -0.15
C ASP A 190 -9.11 -3.76 0.91
N ARG A 191 -8.88 -4.65 1.88
CA ARG A 191 -7.85 -4.46 2.92
C ARG A 191 -6.45 -4.72 2.37
N ILE A 192 -6.28 -5.71 1.50
CA ILE A 192 -5.01 -5.98 0.80
C ILE A 192 -4.60 -4.76 -0.04
N GLU A 193 -5.54 -4.19 -0.79
CA GLU A 193 -5.32 -3.00 -1.61
C GLU A 193 -4.86 -1.81 -0.77
N SER A 194 -5.61 -1.51 0.30
CA SER A 194 -5.23 -0.44 1.23
C SER A 194 -3.84 -0.66 1.84
N ALA A 195 -3.54 -1.87 2.33
CA ALA A 195 -2.25 -2.19 2.93
C ALA A 195 -1.08 -2.06 1.93
N ALA A 196 -1.25 -2.56 0.70
CA ALA A 196 -0.24 -2.46 -0.36
C ALA A 196 0.02 -1.00 -0.78
N LEU A 197 -1.03 -0.20 -0.90
CA LEU A 197 -0.92 1.22 -1.23
C LEU A 197 -0.22 2.02 -0.14
N GLN A 198 -0.51 1.75 1.13
CA GLN A 198 0.19 2.37 2.25
C GLN A 198 1.69 2.00 2.25
N MET A 199 2.01 0.75 1.94
CA MET A 199 3.41 0.29 1.86
C MET A 199 4.15 0.95 0.70
N SER A 200 3.48 1.07 -0.45
CA SER A 200 3.97 1.82 -1.60
C SER A 200 4.25 3.29 -1.27
N ASP A 201 3.33 3.94 -0.57
CA ASP A 201 3.47 5.33 -0.14
C ASP A 201 4.65 5.48 0.83
N MET A 202 4.81 4.58 1.83
CA MET A 202 5.94 4.59 2.75
C MET A 202 7.28 4.48 2.02
N ILE A 203 7.41 3.52 1.10
CA ILE A 203 8.66 3.29 0.36
C ILE A 203 8.98 4.49 -0.53
N SER A 204 7.99 4.99 -1.29
CA SER A 204 8.19 6.13 -2.19
C SER A 204 8.50 7.42 -1.42
N ASP A 205 7.83 7.69 -0.29
CA ASP A 205 8.12 8.83 0.58
C ASP A 205 9.54 8.78 1.15
N ALA A 206 10.00 7.58 1.54
CA ALA A 206 11.36 7.40 2.03
C ALA A 206 12.38 7.69 0.92
N ILE A 207 12.14 7.22 -0.32
CA ILE A 207 13.03 7.50 -1.48
C ILE A 207 13.06 9.01 -1.77
N ILE A 208 11.90 9.66 -1.83
CA ILE A 208 11.78 11.12 -2.04
C ILE A 208 12.61 11.86 -1.00
N ARG A 209 12.50 11.47 0.28
CA ARG A 209 13.23 12.10 1.37
C ARG A 209 14.75 11.85 1.31
N GLN A 210 15.19 10.67 0.86
CA GLN A 210 16.61 10.34 0.73
C GLN A 210 17.31 11.08 -0.40
N PHE A 211 16.65 11.23 -1.53
CA PHE A 211 17.25 11.82 -2.73
C PHE A 211 16.85 13.28 -2.97
N GLY A 212 15.99 13.84 -2.12
CA GLY A 212 15.55 15.23 -2.21
C GLY A 212 14.81 15.51 -3.51
N LEU A 213 13.94 14.57 -3.91
CA LEU A 213 13.11 14.70 -5.11
C LEU A 213 12.11 15.84 -4.94
#